data_AF-A0ABD7GN14-F1
#
_entry.id   AF-A0ABD7GN14-F1
#
_cell.length_a   1.000
_cell.length_b   1.000
_cell.length_c   1.000
_cell.angle_alpha   90.00
_cell.angle_beta   90.00
_cell.angle_gamma   90.00
#
_symmetry.space_group_name_H-M   'P 1'
#
loop_
_entity.id
_entity.type
_entity.pdbx_description
1 polymer ?
#
loop_
_entity_poly.entity_id
_entity_poly.type
_entity_poly.pdbx_seq_one_letter_code
_entity_poly.pdbx_strand_id
1 'polypeptide(L)' 'GELEDVIIIPFLAEETVDEYRQKVAAEIQMFDQAICFTDLLGGTPFKTCVEFSEEKDQVFVVSGTNLG' A
#
# COMPACT_ATOMS: atom_id res chain seq x y z
N GLY A 1 1.44 15.95 15.15
CA GLY A 1 -0.01 15.79 15.35
C GLY A 1 -0.36 14.34 15.11
N GLU A 2 -1.55 13.91 15.50
CA GLU A 2 -2.07 12.60 15.10
C GLU A 2 -2.51 12.66 13.63
N LEU A 3 -2.32 11.57 12.91
CA LEU A 3 -2.76 11.43 11.52
C LEU A 3 -3.96 10.48 11.53
N GLU A 4 -5.15 11.02 11.29
CA GLU A 4 -6.36 10.24 11.07
C GLU A 4 -6.29 9.62 9.66
N ASP A 5 -6.79 8.39 9.51
CA ASP A 5 -6.87 7.64 8.24
C ASP A 5 -5.54 7.45 7.49
N VAL A 6 -4.41 7.51 8.21
CA VAL A 6 -3.09 7.16 7.68
C VAL A 6 -2.61 5.86 8.31
N ILE A 7 -2.33 4.87 7.45
CA ILE A 7 -1.86 3.55 7.86
C ILE A 7 -0.47 3.31 7.30
N ILE A 8 0.44 2.85 8.16
CA ILE A 8 1.81 2.50 7.79
C ILE A 8 1.92 0.98 7.75
N ILE A 9 2.22 0.44 6.56
CA ILE A 9 2.35 -1.00 6.33
C ILE A 9 3.81 -1.30 5.95
N PRO A 10 4.66 -1.71 6.90
CA PRO A 10 6.05 -2.05 6.59
C PRO A 10 6.13 -3.38 5.84
N PHE A 11 7.10 -3.54 4.93
CA PHE A 11 7.49 -4.85 4.39
C PHE A 11 8.80 -5.28 5.05
N LEU A 12 8.73 -6.24 5.96
CA LEU A 12 9.86 -6.70 6.76
C LEU A 12 10.62 -7.84 6.06
N ALA A 13 11.89 -8.04 6.41
CA ALA A 13 12.78 -8.99 5.73
C ALA A 13 12.35 -10.45 5.90
N GLU A 14 11.66 -10.75 7.01
CA GLU A 14 11.15 -12.08 7.35
C GLU A 14 9.80 -12.38 6.67
N GLU A 15 9.14 -11.37 6.10
CA GLU A 15 7.83 -11.52 5.47
C GLU A 15 7.95 -12.01 4.03
N THR A 16 7.08 -12.94 3.69
CA THR A 16 6.82 -13.32 2.32
C THR A 16 5.98 -12.26 1.60
N VAL A 17 6.00 -12.29 0.27
CA VAL A 17 5.17 -11.40 -0.55
C VAL A 17 3.68 -11.63 -0.27
N ASP A 18 3.26 -12.88 -0.05
CA ASP A 18 1.86 -13.23 0.21
C ASP A 18 1.38 -12.70 1.57
N GLU A 19 2.20 -12.82 2.62
CA GLU A 19 1.90 -12.23 3.93
C GLU A 19 1.76 -10.70 3.82
N TYR A 20 2.69 -10.04 3.11
CA TYR A 20 2.61 -8.61 2.88
C TYR A 20 1.34 -8.21 2.10
N ARG A 21 1.01 -8.96 1.04
CA ARG A 21 -0.21 -8.74 0.25
C ARG A 21 -1.47 -8.87 1.10
N GLN A 22 -1.53 -9.85 2.00
CA GLN A 22 -2.66 -10.02 2.91
C GLN A 22 -2.82 -8.84 3.88
N LYS A 23 -1.72 -8.28 4.40
CA LYS A 23 -1.79 -7.06 5.23
C LYS A 23 -2.35 -5.88 4.44
N VAL A 24 -1.83 -5.63 3.24
CA VAL A 24 -2.32 -4.54 2.39
C VAL A 24 -3.81 -4.71 2.06
N ALA A 25 -4.25 -5.93 1.76
CA ALA A 25 -5.65 -6.23 1.48
C ALA A 25 -6.56 -5.93 2.68
N ALA A 26 -6.14 -6.34 3.89
CA ALA A 26 -6.92 -6.13 5.11
C ALA A 26 -7.17 -4.63 5.37
N GLU A 27 -6.18 -3.79 5.11
CA GLU A 27 -6.31 -2.34 5.28
C GLU A 27 -7.15 -1.70 4.17
N ILE A 28 -6.86 -2.00 2.89
CA ILE A 28 -7.59 -1.41 1.74
C ILE A 28 -9.10 -1.74 1.79
N GLN A 29 -9.47 -2.92 2.29
CA GLN A 29 -10.87 -3.33 2.40
C GLN A 29 -11.68 -2.52 3.43
N MET A 30 -11.02 -1.83 4.37
CA MET A 30 -11.69 -1.01 5.37
C MET A 30 -12.11 0.37 4.83
N PHE A 31 -11.65 0.77 3.64
CA PHE A 31 -11.90 2.09 3.06
C PHE A 31 -12.59 2.01 1.69
N ASP A 32 -13.49 2.96 1.43
CA ASP A 32 -14.13 3.08 0.12
C ASP A 32 -13.11 3.47 -0.96
N GLN A 33 -12.15 4.34 -0.61
CA GLN A 33 -11.08 4.83 -1.48
C GLN A 33 -9.75 4.80 -0.74
N ALA A 34 -8.66 4.50 -1.45
CA ALA A 34 -7.32 4.47 -0.86
C ALA A 34 -6.27 5.07 -1.82
N ILE A 35 -5.28 5.76 -1.26
CA ILE A 35 -4.08 6.20 -1.96
C ILE A 35 -2.88 5.53 -1.31
N CYS A 36 -2.21 4.65 -2.04
CA CYS A 36 -1.02 3.95 -1.60
C CYS A 36 0.22 4.76 -1.96
N PHE A 37 0.92 5.24 -0.93
CA PHE A 37 2.22 5.87 -1.04
C PHE A 37 3.31 4.81 -0.83
N THR A 38 4.09 4.55 -1.88
CA THR A 38 5.16 3.53 -1.84
C THR A 38 6.53 4.17 -2.01
N ASP A 39 7.55 3.52 -1.46
CA ASP A 39 8.94 3.98 -1.45
C ASP A 39 9.59 3.86 -2.83
N LEU A 40 9.55 2.66 -3.44
CA LEU A 40 10.31 2.33 -4.63
C LEU A 40 9.41 1.81 -5.76
N LEU A 41 9.53 2.44 -6.94
CA LEU A 41 8.89 1.96 -8.17
C LEU A 41 9.37 0.54 -8.51
N GLY A 42 8.44 -0.39 -8.69
CA GLY A 42 8.75 -1.79 -9.02
C GLY A 42 9.11 -2.69 -7.82
N GLY A 43 9.18 -2.14 -6.61
CA GLY A 43 9.32 -2.92 -5.37
C GLY A 43 8.06 -3.73 -5.03
N THR A 44 8.16 -4.61 -4.04
CA THR A 44 7.01 -5.43 -3.57
C THR A 44 5.84 -4.55 -3.13
N PRO A 45 6.02 -3.52 -2.26
CA PRO A 45 4.94 -2.59 -1.91
C PRO A 45 4.24 -1.97 -3.12
N PHE A 46 5.02 -1.48 -4.09
CA PHE A 46 4.48 -0.88 -5.31
C PHE A 46 3.66 -1.87 -6.13
N LYS A 47 4.21 -3.04 -6.45
CA LYS A 47 3.54 -4.04 -7.29
C LYS A 47 2.25 -4.54 -6.66
N THR A 48 2.27 -4.81 -5.35
CA THR A 48 1.08 -5.22 -4.59
C THR A 48 -0.01 -4.15 -4.64
N CYS A 49 0.33 -2.88 -4.45
CA CYS A 49 -0.69 -1.81 -4.53
C CYS A 49 -1.22 -1.61 -5.96
N VAL A 50 -0.36 -1.80 -6.98
CA VAL A 50 -0.78 -1.74 -8.38
C VAL A 50 -1.78 -2.85 -8.70
N GLU A 51 -1.54 -4.08 -8.24
CA GLU A 51 -2.48 -5.19 -8.38
C GLU A 51 -3.87 -4.82 -7.83
N PHE A 52 -3.93 -4.25 -6.62
CA PHE A 52 -5.21 -3.78 -6.04
C PHE A 52 -5.84 -2.62 -6.82
N SER A 53 -5.04 -1.74 -7.42
CA SER A 53 -5.56 -0.66 -8.29
C SER A 53 -6.16 -1.17 -9.60
N GLU A 54 -5.69 -2.31 -10.09
CA GLU A 54 -6.28 -2.97 -11.26
C GLU A 54 -7.59 -3.70 -10.89
N GLU A 55 -7.73 -4.16 -9.64
CA GLU A 55 -8.93 -4.82 -9.13
C GLU A 55 -10.03 -3.82 -8.67
N LYS A 56 -9.64 -2.62 -8.21
CA LYS A 56 -10.54 -1.60 -7.65
C LYS A 56 -10.16 -0.21 -8.14
N ASP A 57 -11.01 0.38 -8.99
CA ASP A 57 -10.83 1.72 -9.57
C ASP A 57 -10.63 2.86 -8.54
N GLN A 58 -10.99 2.62 -7.27
CA GLN A 58 -10.86 3.57 -6.16
C GLN A 58 -9.53 3.46 -5.38
N VAL A 59 -8.58 2.65 -5.87
CA VAL A 59 -7.24 2.53 -5.31
C VAL A 59 -6.25 3.21 -6.25
N PHE A 60 -5.50 4.18 -5.73
CA PHE A 60 -4.48 4.92 -6.48
C PHE A 60 -3.10 4.63 -5.91
N VAL A 61 -2.06 4.62 -6.75
CA VAL A 61 -0.69 4.31 -6.32
C VAL A 61 0.27 5.43 -6.71
N VAL A 62 1.02 5.92 -5.74
CA VAL A 62 2.08 6.93 -5.92
C VAL A 62 3.39 6.36 -5.38
N SER A 63 4.40 6.26 -6.24
CA SER A 63 5.73 5.78 -5.86
C SER A 63 6.71 6.93 -5.58
N GLY A 64 7.83 6.65 -4.92
CA GLY A 64 8.86 7.65 -4.64
C GLY A 64 8.52 8.55 -3.46
N THR A 65 7.79 8.01 -2.48
CA THR A 65 7.34 8.75 -1.29
C THR A 65 8.54 9.40 -0.59
N ASN A 66 8.42 10.70 -0.34
CA ASN A 66 9.42 11.52 0.33
C ASN A 66 8.71 12.54 1.23
N LEU A 67 9.45 13.28 2.05
CA LEU A 67 8.87 14.20 3.03
C LEU A 67 8.40 15.54 2.45
N GLY A 68 8.79 15.87 1.22
CA GLY A 68 8.52 17.18 0.60
C GLY A 68 9.26 18.35 1.23
#